data_AF-A0A4R9VCD9-F1
#
_entry.id   AF-A0A4R9VCD9-F1
#
_cell.length_a   1.000
_cell.length_b   1.000
_cell.length_c   1.000
_cell.angle_alpha   90.00
_cell.angle_beta   90.00
_cell.angle_gamma   90.00
#
_symmetry.space_group_name_H-M   'P 1'
#
loop_
_entity.id
_entity.type
_entity.pdbx_description
1 polymer ?
#
loop_
_entity_poly.entity_id
_entity_poly.type
_entity_poly.pdbx_seq_one_letter_code
_entity_poly.pdbx_strand_id
1 'polypeptide(L)' 'MPEPLRLKGIPASAGYAEGRLFNFDPVVARYNRKATAADERLALGTAIKAATGRLATLVEATEGDAAEILEFQ' A
#
# COMPACT_ATOMS: atom_id res chain seq x y z
N MET A 1 -4.44 -35.67 15.70
CA MET A 1 -4.20 -34.32 15.13
C MET A 1 -3.48 -34.52 13.81
N PRO A 2 -3.98 -34.00 12.67
CA PRO A 2 -3.22 -34.05 11.42
C PRO A 2 -1.91 -33.28 11.59
N GLU A 3 -0.83 -33.78 11.00
CA GLU A 3 0.45 -33.10 11.01
C GLU A 3 0.35 -31.72 10.32
N PRO A 4 1.12 -30.71 10.74
CA PRO A 4 1.12 -29.40 10.10
C PRO A 4 1.50 -29.51 8.62
N LEU A 5 0.74 -28.84 7.75
CA LEU A 5 1.02 -28.81 6.32
C LEU A 5 2.38 -28.12 6.07
N ARG A 6 3.38 -28.90 5.63
CA ARG A 6 4.71 -28.38 5.26
C ARG A 6 4.71 -27.90 3.82
N LEU A 7 4.51 -26.59 3.63
CA LEU A 7 4.62 -25.96 2.32
C LEU A 7 6.10 -25.75 1.94
N LYS A 8 6.44 -26.00 0.67
CA LYS A 8 7.76 -25.73 0.09
C LYS A 8 7.65 -24.59 -0.91
N GLY A 9 8.64 -23.70 -0.92
CA GLY A 9 8.71 -22.57 -1.85
C GLY A 9 10.15 -22.17 -2.13
N ILE A 10 10.33 -21.16 -2.99
CA ILE A 10 11.64 -20.56 -3.28
C ILE A 10 11.81 -19.36 -2.34
N PRO A 11 12.86 -19.30 -1.50
CA PRO A 11 13.08 -18.16 -0.62
C PRO A 11 13.43 -16.92 -1.44
N ALA A 12 12.63 -15.86 -1.33
CA ALA A 12 12.88 -14.58 -2.00
C ALA A 12 13.84 -13.69 -1.20
N SER A 13 13.81 -13.78 0.13
CA SER A 13 14.71 -13.11 1.05
C SER A 13 15.10 -14.06 2.19
N ALA A 14 16.26 -13.83 2.79
CA ALA A 14 16.69 -14.57 3.97
C ALA A 14 15.97 -14.04 5.22
N GLY A 15 15.62 -14.94 6.13
CA GLY A 15 15.03 -14.57 7.42
C GLY A 15 14.01 -15.60 7.92
N TYR A 16 13.61 -15.44 9.18
CA TYR A 16 12.51 -16.15 9.79
C TYR A 16 11.54 -15.12 10.40
N ALA A 17 10.25 -15.30 10.14
CA ALA A 17 9.20 -14.48 10.71
C ALA A 17 8.02 -15.39 11.08
N GLU A 18 7.44 -15.14 12.25
CA GLU A 18 6.23 -15.79 12.71
C GLU A 18 5.17 -14.73 13.04
N GLY A 19 3.92 -15.02 12.72
CA GLY A 19 2.84 -14.06 12.89
C GLY A 19 1.54 -14.55 12.29
N ARG A 20 0.50 -13.73 12.44
CA ARG A 20 -0.80 -14.00 11.81
C ARG A 20 -0.71 -13.68 10.33
N LEU A 21 -1.35 -14.52 9.52
CA LEU A 21 -1.57 -14.19 8.11
C LEU A 21 -2.56 -13.03 8.02
N PHE A 22 -2.16 -11.99 7.29
CA PHE A 22 -3.04 -10.89 6.93
C PHE A 22 -3.31 -10.98 5.42
N ASN A 23 -4.59 -11.13 5.06
CA ASN A 23 -4.97 -11.13 3.66
C ASN A 23 -5.11 -9.68 3.20
N PHE A 24 -4.33 -9.27 2.20
CA PHE A 24 -4.53 -7.99 1.53
C PHE A 24 -5.64 -8.15 0.50
N ASP A 25 -6.84 -7.68 0.82
CA ASP A 25 -7.88 -7.57 -0.18
C ASP A 25 -7.45 -6.56 -1.25
N PRO A 26 -7.52 -6.89 -2.55
CA PRO A 26 -7.20 -5.95 -3.60
C PRO A 26 -8.11 -4.73 -3.46
N VAL A 27 -7.51 -3.55 -3.33
CA VAL A 27 -8.26 -2.30 -3.29
C VAL A 27 -8.82 -2.05 -4.69
N VAL A 28 -10.06 -2.50 -4.92
CA VAL A 28 -10.79 -2.16 -6.14
C VAL A 28 -11.33 -0.74 -5.97
N ALA A 29 -10.58 0.25 -6.46
CA ALA A 29 -11.06 1.62 -6.50
C ALA A 29 -12.26 1.72 -7.46
N ARG A 30 -13.44 2.03 -6.93
CA ARG A 30 -14.63 2.35 -7.71
C ARG A 30 -14.90 3.85 -7.63
N TYR A 31 -14.87 4.51 -8.77
CA TYR A 31 -15.26 5.92 -8.86
C TYR A 31 -16.78 6.05 -8.76
N ASN A 32 -17.23 6.90 -7.85
CA ASN A 32 -18.62 7.31 -7.73
C ASN A 32 -18.69 8.82 -7.88
N ARG A 33 -19.34 9.28 -8.94
CA ARG A 33 -19.50 10.70 -9.25
C ARG A 33 -20.23 11.44 -8.12
N LYS A 34 -19.75 12.64 -7.78
CA LYS A 34 -20.39 13.57 -6.84
C LYS A 34 -21.50 14.37 -7.51
N ALA A 35 -22.37 14.96 -6.69
CA ALA A 35 -23.52 15.71 -7.17
C ALA A 35 -23.13 16.94 -8.01
N THR A 36 -22.04 17.62 -7.65
CA THR A 36 -21.61 18.86 -8.31
C THR A 36 -20.13 18.86 -8.69
N ALA A 37 -19.76 19.71 -9.65
CA ALA A 37 -18.37 19.91 -10.02
C ALA A 37 -17.53 20.53 -8.89
N ALA A 38 -18.14 21.31 -8.00
CA ALA A 38 -17.46 21.87 -6.83
C ALA A 38 -17.08 20.76 -5.84
N ASP A 39 -17.99 19.80 -5.61
CA ASP A 39 -17.75 18.65 -4.75
C ASP A 39 -16.66 17.73 -5.33
N GLU A 40 -16.65 17.52 -6.65
CA GLU A 40 -15.59 16.77 -7.31
C GLU A 40 -14.22 17.42 -7.14
N ARG A 41 -14.13 18.74 -7.36
CA ARG A 41 -12.88 19.48 -7.20
C ARG A 41 -12.36 19.40 -5.76
N LEU A 42 -13.25 19.55 -4.78
CA LEU A 42 -12.90 19.42 -3.38
C LEU A 42 -12.44 17.99 -3.06
N ALA A 43 -13.20 16.98 -3.48
CA ALA A 43 -12.87 15.57 -3.25
C ALA A 43 -11.51 15.20 -3.86
N LEU A 44 -11.23 15.64 -5.09
CA LEU A 44 -9.95 15.43 -5.75
C LEU A 44 -8.80 16.12 -4.99
N GLY A 45 -8.98 17.38 -4.60
CA GLY A 45 -7.97 18.10 -3.82
C GLY A 45 -7.65 17.44 -2.48
N THR A 46 -8.69 16.97 -1.77
CA THR A 46 -8.52 16.21 -0.53
C THR A 46 -7.80 14.88 -0.76
N ALA A 47 -8.16 14.15 -1.81
CA ALA A 47 -7.54 12.88 -2.15
C ALA A 47 -6.05 13.04 -2.49
N ILE A 48 -5.70 14.06 -3.30
CA ILE A 48 -4.30 14.39 -3.63
C ILE A 48 -3.53 14.74 -2.35
N LYS A 49 -4.07 15.62 -1.50
CA LYS A 49 -3.40 16.01 -0.25
C LYS A 49 -3.16 14.80 0.68
N ALA A 50 -4.12 13.88 0.76
CA ALA A 50 -3.98 12.67 1.55
C ALA A 50 -2.92 11.72 0.94
N ALA A 51 -2.91 11.58 -0.38
CA ALA A 51 -1.94 10.74 -1.09
C ALA A 51 -0.51 11.28 -0.93
N THR A 52 -0.30 12.58 -1.14
CA THR A 52 1.02 13.21 -1.00
C THR A 52 1.53 13.14 0.45
N GLY A 53 0.66 13.33 1.44
CA GLY A 53 1.04 13.15 2.85
C GLY A 53 1.49 11.72 3.18
N ARG A 54 0.81 10.72 2.61
CA ARG A 54 1.21 9.30 2.77
C ARG A 54 2.52 9.00 2.07
N LEU A 55 2.73 9.51 0.85
CA LEU A 55 3.97 9.33 0.10
C LEU A 55 5.15 9.96 0.85
N ALA A 56 5.00 11.19 1.36
CA ALA A 56 6.03 11.83 2.16
C ALA A 56 6.42 10.99 3.39
N THR A 57 5.42 10.45 4.10
CA THR A 57 5.68 9.57 5.26
C THR A 57 6.41 8.28 4.84
N LEU A 58 6.11 7.75 3.65
CA LEU A 58 6.75 6.54 3.13
C LEU A 58 8.21 6.81 2.71
N VAL A 59 8.48 7.95 2.07
CA VAL A 59 9.83 8.39 1.70
C VAL A 59 10.71 8.49 2.95
N GLU A 60 10.23 9.15 4.02
CA GLU A 60 10.98 9.28 5.28
C GLU A 60 11.27 7.94 5.98
N ALA A 61 10.44 6.91 5.72
CA ALA A 61 10.57 5.59 6.33
C ALA A 61 11.38 4.60 5.47
N THR A 62 11.82 4.99 4.28
CA THR A 62 12.47 4.12 3.30
C THR A 62 13.92 4.54 3.10
N GLU A 63 14.83 3.58 2.95
CA GLU A 63 16.25 3.82 2.72
C GLU A 63 16.71 3.24 1.36
N GLY A 64 17.82 3.75 0.83
CA GLY A 64 18.45 3.26 -0.40
C GLY A 64 17.63 3.52 -1.67
N ASP A 65 17.81 2.67 -2.69
CA ASP A 65 17.22 2.80 -4.02
C ASP A 65 15.68 2.98 -4.00
N ALA A 66 15.01 2.39 -3.01
CA ALA A 66 13.56 2.50 -2.87
C ALA A 66 13.11 3.93 -2.47
N ALA A 67 13.94 4.67 -1.73
CA ALA A 67 13.65 6.07 -1.40
C ALA A 67 13.77 6.96 -2.63
N GLU A 68 14.81 6.76 -3.45
CA GLU A 68 15.03 7.49 -4.70
C GLU A 68 13.88 7.26 -5.70
N ILE A 69 13.37 6.03 -5.81
CA ILE A 69 12.21 5.71 -6.65
C ILE A 69 10.96 6.43 -6.16
N LEU A 70 10.76 6.53 -4.84
CA LEU A 70 9.59 7.17 -4.25
C LEU A 70 9.63 8.70 -4.37
N GLU A 71 10.80 9.32 -4.32
CA GLU A 71 10.96 10.78 -4.51
C GLU A 71 10.56 11.23 -5.92
N PHE A 72 10.66 10.35 -6.92
CA PHE A 72 10.31 10.64 -8.31
C PHE A 72 8.79 10.60 -8.62
N GLN A 73 7.96 10.02 -7.75
CA GLN A 73 6.51 9.81 -7.99
C GLN A 73 5.66 11.05 -7.74
#